data_AF-A0A539DNZ9-F1
#
_entry.id   AF-A0A539DNZ9-F1
#
_cell.length_a   1.000
_cell.length_b   1.000
_cell.length_c   1.000
_cell.angle_alpha   90.00
_cell.angle_beta   90.00
_cell.angle_gamma   90.00
#
_symmetry.space_group_name_H-M   'P 1'
#
loop_
_entity.id
_entity.type
_entity.pdbx_description
1 polymer ?
#
loop_
_entity_poly.entity_id
_entity_poly.type
_entity_poly.pdbx_seq_one_letter_code
_entity_poly.pdbx_strand_id
1 'polypeptide(L)'
;MQDMITRWIVNRLEQAMRHTPAVALLGPRQVGKTTLAHAVAQSRLALYLDLEAPEDLLKLSDPSAFLSLHSDKLVIVDEIQRAPDLFMVLRGLIDKNRRAGRKGEHYLLLGS
;
A
#
# COMPACT_ATOMS: atom_id res chain seq x y z
N MET A 1 -19.50 16.10 11.66
CA MET A 1 -18.85 15.02 10.88
C MET A 1 -19.96 14.33 10.11
N GLN A 2 -19.96 14.40 8.78
CA GLN A 2 -20.86 13.56 8.00
C GLN A 2 -20.43 12.10 8.21
N ASP A 3 -21.37 11.22 8.52
CA ASP A 3 -21.09 9.80 8.70
C ASP A 3 -20.52 9.24 7.40
N MET A 4 -19.27 8.76 7.46
CA MET A 4 -18.64 8.10 6.33
C MET A 4 -19.42 6.83 6.01
N ILE A 5 -19.93 6.71 4.78
CA ILE A 5 -20.62 5.50 4.33
C ILE A 5 -19.68 4.31 4.48
N THR A 6 -20.12 3.29 5.23
CA THR A 6 -19.36 2.05 5.40
C THR A 6 -19.16 1.38 4.05
N ARG A 7 -17.89 1.25 3.64
CA ARG A 7 -17.53 0.64 2.36
C ARG A 7 -17.61 -0.89 2.50
N TRP A 8 -18.57 -1.50 1.83
CA TRP A 8 -18.74 -2.96 1.73
C TRP A 8 -17.45 -3.76 1.40
N ILE A 9 -16.52 -3.18 0.64
CA ILE A 9 -15.26 -3.83 0.25
C ILE A 9 -14.25 -3.93 1.40
N VAL A 10 -14.42 -3.19 2.51
CA VAL A 10 -13.49 -3.16 3.65
C VAL A 10 -13.21 -4.57 4.15
N ASN A 11 -14.24 -5.36 4.45
CA ASN A 11 -14.06 -6.71 4.99
C ASN A 11 -13.27 -7.62 4.04
N ARG A 12 -13.51 -7.49 2.72
CA ARG A 12 -12.78 -8.25 1.70
C ARG A 12 -11.32 -7.79 1.59
N LEU A 13 -11.08 -6.49 1.68
CA LEU A 13 -9.74 -5.90 1.66
C LEU A 13 -8.91 -6.37 2.87
N GLU A 14 -9.47 -6.28 4.08
CA GLU A 14 -8.79 -6.74 5.30
C GLU A 14 -8.44 -8.23 5.23
N GLN A 15 -9.38 -9.07 4.78
CA GLN A 15 -9.12 -10.50 4.62
C GLN A 15 -7.99 -10.77 3.61
N ALA A 16 -8.01 -10.10 2.46
CA ALA A 16 -6.98 -10.24 1.46
C ALA A 16 -5.60 -9.83 1.99
N MET A 17 -5.52 -8.70 2.70
CA MET A 17 -4.26 -8.17 3.25
C MET A 17 -3.66 -9.11 4.29
N ARG A 18 -4.47 -9.73 5.16
CA ARG A 18 -3.98 -10.70 6.16
C ARG A 18 -3.27 -11.91 5.55
N HIS A 19 -3.63 -12.30 4.32
CA HIS A 19 -3.17 -13.54 3.69
C HIS A 19 -2.22 -13.30 2.51
N THR A 20 -2.15 -12.06 2.03
CA THR A 20 -1.41 -11.69 0.82
C THR A 20 -0.44 -10.57 1.14
N PRO A 21 0.84 -10.66 0.74
CA PRO A 21 1.82 -9.64 1.06
C PRO A 21 1.56 -8.32 0.33
N ALA A 22 0.94 -8.34 -0.85
CA ALA A 22 0.56 -7.15 -1.59
C ALA A 22 -0.86 -7.27 -2.12
N VAL A 23 -1.68 -6.25 -1.90
CA VAL A 23 -3.06 -6.17 -2.41
C VAL A 23 -3.23 -4.92 -3.25
N ALA A 24 -3.88 -5.05 -4.40
CA ALA A 24 -4.23 -3.91 -5.26
C ALA A 24 -5.70 -3.51 -5.05
N LEU A 25 -5.93 -2.22 -4.77
CA LEU A 25 -7.25 -1.60 -4.75
C LEU A 25 -7.42 -0.78 -6.03
N LEU A 26 -8.11 -1.38 -7.00
CA LEU A 26 -8.32 -0.79 -8.33
C LEU A 26 -9.73 -0.21 -8.46
N GLY A 27 -9.84 0.84 -9.28
CA GLY A 27 -11.13 1.40 -9.67
C GLY A 27 -10.99 2.81 -10.23
N PRO A 28 -12.07 3.38 -10.80
CA PRO A 28 -12.00 4.70 -11.44
C PRO A 28 -11.51 5.82 -10.52
N ARG A 29 -11.11 6.94 -11.11
CA ARG A 29 -10.81 8.16 -10.33
C ARG A 29 -12.05 8.61 -9.55
N GLN A 30 -11.84 9.20 -8.38
CA GLN A 30 -12.89 9.79 -7.51
C GLN A 30 -13.95 8.83 -6.93
N VAL A 31 -13.71 7.51 -6.94
CA VAL A 31 -14.62 6.54 -6.27
C VAL A 31 -14.35 6.35 -4.78
N GLY A 32 -13.36 7.05 -4.21
CA GLY A 32 -13.01 7.02 -2.79
C GLY A 32 -12.01 5.93 -2.37
N LYS A 33 -11.11 5.53 -3.27
CA LYS A 33 -10.01 4.59 -2.97
C LYS A 33 -9.08 5.14 -1.89
N THR A 34 -8.59 6.37 -2.07
CA THR A 34 -7.73 7.09 -1.13
C THR A 34 -8.39 7.25 0.24
N THR A 35 -9.69 7.56 0.27
CA THR A 35 -10.46 7.61 1.53
C THR A 35 -10.43 6.27 2.27
N LEU A 36 -10.63 5.15 1.56
CA LEU A 36 -10.55 3.82 2.15
C LEU A 36 -9.13 3.48 2.63
N ALA A 37 -8.11 3.85 1.85
CA ALA A 37 -6.72 3.62 2.22
C ALA A 37 -6.30 4.42 3.46
N HIS A 38 -6.76 5.66 3.62
CA HIS A 38 -6.54 6.43 4.84
C HIS A 38 -7.23 5.81 6.05
N ALA A 39 -8.46 5.31 5.90
CA ALA A 39 -9.15 4.60 6.98
C ALA A 39 -8.37 3.33 7.41
N VAL A 40 -7.85 2.58 6.43
CA VAL A 40 -6.95 1.44 6.66
C VAL A 40 -5.70 1.89 7.42
N ALA A 41 -5.06 2.98 6.99
CA ALA A 41 -3.84 3.52 7.62
C ALA A 41 -4.07 3.99 9.07
N GLN A 42 -5.24 4.54 9.40
CA GLN A 42 -5.55 5.00 10.77
C GLN A 42 -5.66 3.85 11.78
N SER A 43 -5.97 2.64 11.31
CA SER A 43 -6.17 1.47 12.17
C SER A 43 -4.89 0.67 12.47
N ARG A 44 -3.75 1.03 11.87
CA ARG A 44 -2.49 0.27 11.99
C ARG A 44 -1.26 1.13 11.77
N LEU A 45 -0.07 0.58 12.05
CA LEU A 45 1.17 1.25 11.70
C LEU A 45 1.38 1.21 10.17
N ALA A 46 1.24 2.37 9.53
CA ALA A 46 1.32 2.48 8.08
C ALA A 46 2.23 3.62 7.62
N LEU A 47 2.82 3.44 6.44
CA LEU A 47 3.49 4.48 5.65
C LEU A 47 2.63 4.72 4.40
N TYR A 48 2.27 5.98 4.14
CA TYR A 48 1.56 6.36 2.92
C TYR A 48 2.54 7.05 1.98
N LEU A 49 2.52 6.67 0.70
CA LEU A 49 3.30 7.27 -0.38
C LEU A 49 2.35 7.61 -1.54
N ASP A 50 2.30 8.87 -1.93
CA ASP A 50 1.60 9.32 -3.13
C ASP A 50 2.62 9.52 -4.27
N LEU A 51 2.52 8.72 -5.33
CA LEU A 51 3.46 8.81 -6.46
C LEU A 51 3.18 9.98 -7.42
N GLU A 52 2.15 10.79 -7.16
CA GLU A 52 2.01 12.11 -7.77
C GLU A 52 2.80 13.19 -7.00
N ALA A 53 3.11 12.96 -5.71
CA ALA A 53 3.83 13.90 -4.85
C ALA A 53 5.38 13.81 -5.06
N PRO A 54 6.05 14.90 -5.48
CA PRO A 54 7.50 14.89 -5.71
C PRO A 54 8.33 14.50 -4.47
N GLU A 55 7.90 14.90 -3.28
CA GLU A 55 8.57 14.58 -2.02
C GLU A 55 8.54 13.08 -1.70
N ASP A 56 7.49 12.37 -2.09
CA ASP A 56 7.37 10.93 -1.90
C ASP A 56 8.17 10.16 -2.96
N LEU A 57 8.20 10.67 -4.19
CA LEU A 57 9.10 10.16 -5.22
C LEU A 57 10.57 10.30 -4.81
N LEU A 58 10.97 11.41 -4.17
CA LEU A 58 12.34 11.61 -3.69
C LEU A 58 12.74 10.59 -2.61
N LYS A 59 11.81 10.20 -1.72
CA LYS A 59 12.04 9.12 -0.75
C LYS A 59 12.34 7.78 -1.44
N LEU A 60 11.84 7.60 -2.66
CA LEU A 60 12.05 6.42 -3.50
C LEU A 60 13.24 6.57 -4.46
N SER A 61 14.21 7.45 -4.16
CA SER A 61 15.49 7.49 -4.91
C SER A 61 16.29 6.18 -4.80
N ASP A 62 16.25 5.52 -3.64
CA ASP A 62 16.63 4.11 -3.46
C ASP A 62 15.44 3.36 -2.82
N PRO A 63 14.50 2.84 -3.66
CA PRO A 63 13.29 2.20 -3.14
C PRO A 63 13.59 0.97 -2.30
N SER A 64 14.66 0.23 -2.61
CA SER A 64 15.01 -1.01 -1.91
C SER A 64 15.45 -0.71 -0.48
N ALA A 65 16.36 0.25 -0.31
CA ALA A 65 16.82 0.68 1.01
C ALA A 65 15.68 1.32 1.80
N PHE A 66 14.96 2.28 1.20
CA PHE A 66 13.91 3.01 1.89
C PHE A 66 12.76 2.10 2.36
N LEU A 67 12.25 1.23 1.50
CA LEU A 67 11.15 0.32 1.85
C LEU A 67 11.59 -0.79 2.81
N SER A 68 12.86 -1.21 2.77
CA SER A 68 13.40 -2.17 3.75
C SER A 68 13.35 -1.64 5.18
N LEU A 69 13.63 -0.34 5.36
CA LEU A 69 13.58 0.32 6.67
C LEU A 69 12.15 0.40 7.24
N HIS A 70 11.15 0.34 6.36
CA HIS A 70 9.73 0.39 6.71
C HIS A 70 9.06 -0.98 6.62
N SER A 71 9.86 -2.05 6.59
CA SER A 71 9.32 -3.39 6.43
C SER A 71 8.30 -3.70 7.51
N ASP A 72 8.45 -3.22 8.74
CA ASP A 72 7.56 -3.39 9.91
C ASP A 72 6.17 -2.76 9.77
N LYS A 73 5.94 -1.93 8.75
CA LYS A 73 4.69 -1.21 8.52
C LYS A 73 3.94 -1.75 7.31
N LEU A 74 2.64 -1.46 7.22
CA LEU A 74 1.94 -1.49 5.94
C LEU A 74 2.43 -0.30 5.10
N VAL A 75 2.89 -0.55 3.88
CA VAL A 75 3.20 0.53 2.93
C VAL A 75 2.06 0.67 1.93
N ILE A 76 1.39 1.81 1.97
CA ILE A 76 0.34 2.19 1.02
C ILE A 76 0.99 3.04 -0.07
N VAL A 77 0.81 2.64 -1.33
CA VAL A 77 1.35 3.34 -2.50
C VAL A 77 0.19 3.76 -3.39
N ASP A 78 -0.05 5.07 -3.50
CA ASP A 78 -1.08 5.65 -4.36
C ASP A 78 -0.55 5.94 -5.76
N GLU A 79 -1.44 5.84 -6.75
CA GLU A 79 -1.14 5.97 -8.17
C GLU A 79 0.07 5.11 -8.62
N ILE A 80 0.09 3.82 -8.23
CA ILE A 80 1.21 2.89 -8.48
C ILE A 80 1.68 2.84 -9.95
N GLN A 81 0.78 3.10 -10.90
CA GLN A 81 1.08 3.18 -12.33
C GLN A 81 2.12 4.25 -12.69
N ARG A 82 2.39 5.22 -11.81
CA ARG A 82 3.43 6.26 -11.98
C ARG A 82 4.85 5.70 -11.86
N ALA A 83 5.04 4.56 -11.17
CA ALA A 83 6.34 3.91 -11.00
C ALA A 83 6.25 2.39 -11.25
N PRO A 84 6.05 1.95 -12.51
CA PRO A 84 5.93 0.52 -12.82
C PRO A 84 7.17 -0.29 -12.44
N ASP A 85 8.37 0.30 -12.51
CA ASP A 85 9.61 -0.38 -12.12
C ASP A 85 9.66 -0.75 -10.63
N LEU A 86 8.83 -0.12 -9.80
CA LEU A 86 8.73 -0.41 -8.36
C LEU A 86 8.31 -1.86 -8.11
N PHE A 87 7.55 -2.49 -9.01
CA PHE A 87 7.13 -3.89 -8.86
C PHE A 87 8.31 -4.86 -8.73
N MET A 88 9.43 -4.60 -9.40
CA MET A 88 10.64 -5.43 -9.27
C MET A 88 11.21 -5.37 -7.85
N VAL A 89 11.23 -4.17 -7.26
CA VAL A 89 11.70 -3.95 -5.89
C VAL A 89 10.75 -4.61 -4.88
N LEU A 90 9.44 -4.36 -5.03
CA LEU A 90 8.42 -4.95 -4.15
C LEU A 90 8.51 -6.47 -4.12
N ARG A 91 8.68 -7.12 -5.29
CA ARG A 91 8.85 -8.58 -5.36
C ARG A 91 10.02 -9.08 -4.51
N GLY A 92 11.18 -8.46 -4.63
CA GLY A 92 12.37 -8.84 -3.85
C GLY A 92 12.16 -8.68 -2.35
N LEU A 93 11.52 -7.58 -1.93
CA LEU A 93 11.21 -7.32 -0.52
C LEU A 93 10.14 -8.27 0.04
N ILE A 94 9.11 -8.59 -0.74
CA ILE A 94 8.10 -9.58 -0.38
C ILE A 94 8.75 -10.95 -0.15
N ASP A 95 9.64 -11.38 -1.05
CA ASP A 95 10.35 -12.66 -0.91
C ASP A 95 11.28 -12.68 0.32
N LYS A 96 11.92 -11.55 0.64
CA LYS A 96 12.72 -11.39 1.87
C LYS A 96 11.84 -11.49 3.12
N ASN A 97 10.73 -10.76 3.18
CA ASN A 97 9.82 -10.76 4.32
C ASN A 97 9.16 -12.13 4.55
N ARG A 98 8.80 -12.83 3.47
CA ARG A 98 8.27 -14.19 3.54
C ARG A 98 9.24 -15.18 4.18
N ARG A 99 10.53 -15.10 3.84
CA ARG A 99 11.59 -15.90 4.47
C ARG A 99 11.78 -15.56 5.95
N ALA A 100 11.48 -14.32 6.35
CA ALA A 100 11.46 -13.88 7.75
C ALA A 100 10.15 -14.19 8.49
N GLY A 101 9.25 -15.00 7.91
CA GLY A 101 8.00 -15.43 8.55
C GLY A 101 6.82 -14.47 8.38
N ARG A 102 6.98 -13.34 7.68
CA ARG A 102 5.93 -12.36 7.44
C ARG A 102 5.22 -12.64 6.12
N LYS A 103 3.95 -13.01 6.20
CA LYS A 103 3.19 -13.57 5.07
C LYS A 103 2.23 -12.59 4.41
N GLY A 104 1.82 -11.52 5.10
CA GLY A 104 0.77 -10.61 4.67
C GLY A 104 1.01 -9.16 5.11
N GLU A 105 0.15 -8.27 4.62
CA GLU A 105 0.07 -6.86 5.04
C GLU A 105 1.34 -6.03 4.79
N HIS A 106 2.12 -6.35 3.75
CA HIS A 106 3.31 -5.54 3.42
C HIS A 106 2.93 -4.31 2.59
N TYR A 107 2.10 -4.49 1.55
CA TYR A 107 1.79 -3.45 0.58
C TYR A 107 0.29 -3.37 0.25
N LEU A 108 -0.22 -2.13 0.18
CA LEU A 108 -1.52 -1.81 -0.41
C LEU A 108 -1.28 -0.85 -1.58
N LEU A 109 -1.61 -1.28 -2.79
CA LEU A 109 -1.34 -0.54 -4.01
C LEU A 109 -2.65 0.03 -4.54
N LEU A 110 -2.73 1.35 -4.74
CA LEU A 110 -3.89 1.98 -5.35
C LEU A 110 -3.57 2.32 -6.80
N GLY A 111 -4.53 2.03 -7.67
CA GLY A 111 -4.42 2.34 -9.09
C GLY A 111 -5.78 2.70 -9.69
N SER A 112 -5.75 3.47 -10.77
CA SER A 112 -6.93 3.88 -11.53
C SER A 112 -7.01 3.22 -12.90
#